data_AF-A0A9N9MDI0-F1
#
_entry.id   AF-A0A9N9MDI0-F1
#
_cell.length_a   1.000
_cell.length_b   1.000
_cell.length_c   1.000
_cell.angle_alpha   90.00
_cell.angle_beta   90.00
_cell.angle_gamma   90.00
#
_symmetry.space_group_name_H-M   'P 1'
#
loop_
_entity.id
_entity.type
_entity.pdbx_description
1 polymer ?
#
loop_
_entity_poly.entity_id
_entity_poly.type
_entity_poly.pdbx_seq_one_letter_code
_entity_poly.pdbx_strand_id
1 'polypeptide(L)'
;MSLNLHAIPVFAFPTSLKFYLGTKSSHTQVLTLYSPYDFPIKYKVHCQSSAWEKYIVPNPEGTIPGQSSVDLVITHKQAIPSNCNVLDKIKIVMHDHVTGQIIGKKTIESILLAGEKDSRHQNDDDYEFHSHHTGSTSHSTHGVQTQRGINRSTNTPTNNFVSSIIIAVCACILFLPTEPEVSKPSSLPSYFHVSHKIQLLAALLLGVFLCILVRS
;
A
#
# COMPACT_ATOMS: atom_id res chain seq x y z
N MET A 1 31.57 -27.11 -4.06
CA MET A 1 32.17 -25.87 -3.50
C MET A 1 31.04 -25.06 -2.87
N SER A 2 30.97 -25.05 -1.54
CA SER A 2 29.97 -24.28 -0.79
C SER A 2 30.49 -22.84 -0.72
N LEU A 3 29.92 -21.94 -1.52
CA LEU A 3 30.18 -20.51 -1.41
C LEU A 3 29.61 -20.05 -0.07
N ASN A 4 30.49 -19.66 0.85
CA ASN A 4 30.12 -18.95 2.07
C ASN A 4 29.56 -17.58 1.66
N LEU A 5 28.28 -17.55 1.27
CA LEU A 5 27.54 -16.32 1.03
C LEU A 5 27.52 -15.56 2.35
N HIS A 6 28.32 -14.50 2.42
CA HIS A 6 28.30 -13.57 3.53
C HIS A 6 26.87 -13.08 3.68
N ALA A 7 26.29 -13.28 4.87
CA ALA A 7 24.93 -12.87 5.14
C ALA A 7 24.81 -11.36 4.91
N ILE A 8 23.99 -10.95 3.96
CA ILE A 8 23.77 -9.56 3.62
C ILE A 8 22.81 -8.90 4.63
N PRO A 9 23.06 -7.66 5.04
CA PRO A 9 22.14 -6.91 5.88
C PRO A 9 20.75 -6.77 5.25
N VAL A 10 19.72 -6.87 6.07
CA VAL A 10 18.33 -6.67 5.65
C VAL A 10 17.82 -5.38 6.29
N PHE A 11 17.49 -4.40 5.44
CA PHE A 11 17.00 -3.10 5.86
C PHE A 11 15.48 -3.12 5.89
N ALA A 12 14.92 -2.73 7.02
CA ALA A 12 13.48 -2.73 7.25
C ALA A 12 13.11 -1.57 8.17
N PHE A 13 12.03 -0.87 7.84
CA PHE A 13 11.53 0.28 8.57
C PHE A 13 9.99 0.19 8.71
N PRO A 14 9.41 0.44 9.88
CA PRO A 14 10.08 0.76 11.15
C PRO A 14 10.82 -0.45 11.75
N THR A 15 11.70 -0.21 12.73
CA THR A 15 12.49 -1.27 13.39
C THR A 15 11.63 -2.14 14.33
N SER A 16 10.48 -1.62 14.76
CA SER A 16 9.46 -2.31 15.55
C SER A 16 8.06 -1.84 15.16
N LEU A 17 7.05 -2.67 15.41
CA LEU A 17 5.64 -2.37 15.14
C LEU A 17 4.89 -2.24 16.46
N LYS A 18 4.29 -1.07 16.69
CA LYS A 18 3.53 -0.77 17.92
C LYS A 18 2.05 -0.59 17.59
N PHE A 19 1.23 -1.57 17.96
CA PHE A 19 -0.22 -1.57 17.81
C PHE A 19 -0.87 -1.08 19.11
N TYR A 20 -2.05 -0.49 19.05
CA TYR A 20 -2.75 0.08 20.21
C TYR A 20 -4.18 -0.41 20.25
N LEU A 21 -4.56 -1.06 21.35
CA LEU A 21 -5.89 -1.63 21.58
C LEU A 21 -7.00 -0.58 21.41
N GLY A 22 -6.78 0.64 21.92
CA GLY A 22 -7.75 1.74 21.84
C GLY A 22 -7.81 2.42 20.46
N THR A 23 -6.87 2.16 19.55
CA THR A 23 -6.73 2.90 18.30
C THR A 23 -6.78 1.98 17.09
N LYS A 24 -7.98 1.80 16.50
CA LYS A 24 -8.19 0.91 15.34
C LYS A 24 -7.30 1.22 14.14
N SER A 25 -6.97 2.49 13.88
CA SER A 25 -6.07 2.87 12.79
C SER A 25 -4.64 2.36 12.97
N SER A 26 -4.22 2.08 14.21
CA SER A 26 -2.93 1.47 14.49
C SER A 26 -2.89 -0.03 14.18
N HIS A 27 -4.04 -0.69 14.06
CA HIS A 27 -4.12 -2.15 13.84
C HIS A 27 -3.55 -2.58 12.49
N THR A 28 -3.35 -1.66 11.57
CA THR A 28 -2.65 -1.91 10.31
C THR A 28 -1.44 -0.99 10.24
N GLN A 29 -0.27 -1.56 10.04
CA GLN A 29 0.98 -0.82 9.89
C GLN A 29 1.72 -1.28 8.64
N VAL A 30 2.54 -0.39 8.09
CA VAL A 30 3.38 -0.68 6.93
C VAL A 30 4.81 -0.90 7.41
N LEU A 31 5.39 -2.02 6.97
CA LEU A 31 6.80 -2.35 7.13
C LEU A 31 7.46 -2.33 5.75
N THR A 32 8.29 -1.32 5.49
CA THR A 32 9.04 -1.17 4.26
C THR A 32 10.34 -1.97 4.35
N LEU A 33 10.55 -2.89 3.41
CA LEU A 33 11.83 -3.57 3.21
C LEU A 33 12.61 -2.87 2.11
N TYR A 34 13.85 -2.49 2.38
CA TYR A 34 14.72 -1.79 1.43
C TYR A 34 15.89 -2.67 1.00
N SER A 35 16.15 -2.69 -0.30
CA SER A 35 17.26 -3.40 -0.94
C SER A 35 18.22 -2.39 -1.58
N PRO A 36 19.35 -2.04 -0.93
CA PRO A 36 20.40 -1.22 -1.54
C PRO A 36 21.29 -2.02 -2.51
N TYR A 37 20.90 -3.24 -2.86
CA TYR A 37 21.67 -4.12 -3.73
C TYR A 37 21.28 -3.90 -5.18
N ASP A 38 22.19 -4.14 -6.12
CA ASP A 38 21.97 -3.98 -7.57
C ASP A 38 21.30 -5.20 -8.23
N PHE A 39 20.93 -6.23 -7.45
CA PHE A 39 20.27 -7.44 -7.90
C PHE A 39 18.93 -7.67 -7.19
N PRO A 40 17.97 -8.39 -7.82
CA PRO A 40 16.70 -8.73 -7.19
C PRO A 40 16.88 -9.74 -6.04
N ILE A 41 16.09 -9.60 -4.99
CA ILE A 41 16.13 -10.45 -3.79
C ILE A 41 14.73 -10.98 -3.50
N LYS A 42 14.62 -12.29 -3.26
CA LYS A 42 13.36 -12.89 -2.81
C LYS A 42 13.23 -12.72 -1.30
N TYR A 43 12.04 -12.39 -0.80
CA TYR A 43 11.78 -12.33 0.63
C TYR A 43 10.70 -13.35 1.02
N LYS A 44 10.78 -13.83 2.27
CA LYS A 44 9.76 -14.63 2.94
C LYS A 44 9.56 -14.14 4.36
N VAL A 45 8.31 -13.89 4.73
CA VAL A 45 7.91 -13.48 6.07
C VAL A 45 7.49 -14.70 6.86
N HIS A 46 8.13 -14.92 8.00
CA HIS A 46 7.83 -15.95 8.96
C HIS A 46 7.43 -15.31 10.29
N CYS A 47 6.29 -15.70 10.87
CA CYS A 47 5.98 -15.35 12.25
C CYS A 47 6.19 -16.58 13.16
N GLN A 48 6.38 -16.37 14.46
CA GLN A 48 6.26 -17.47 15.42
C GLN A 48 4.85 -18.08 15.34
N SER A 49 4.70 -19.38 15.62
CA SER A 49 3.43 -20.10 15.42
C SER A 49 2.24 -19.43 16.11
N SER A 50 2.42 -18.95 17.35
CA SER A 50 1.40 -18.22 18.11
C SER A 50 1.11 -16.80 17.58
N ALA A 51 2.04 -16.22 16.84
CA ALA A 51 1.89 -14.89 16.24
C ALA A 51 1.13 -14.95 14.90
N TRP A 52 1.25 -16.03 14.12
CA TRP A 52 0.58 -16.10 12.81
C TRP A 52 -0.95 -16.00 12.89
N GLU A 53 -1.55 -16.46 13.99
CA GLU A 53 -3.00 -16.30 14.24
C GLU A 53 -3.39 -14.84 14.54
N LYS A 54 -2.45 -14.05 15.08
CA LYS A 54 -2.64 -12.66 15.49
C LYS A 54 -2.45 -11.67 14.34
N TYR A 55 -1.64 -12.00 13.33
CA TYR A 55 -1.32 -11.09 12.22
C TYR A 55 -1.86 -11.58 10.87
N ILE A 56 -2.22 -10.65 9.98
CA ILE A 56 -2.33 -10.93 8.55
C ILE A 56 -1.20 -10.22 7.79
N VAL A 57 -0.44 -11.11 7.15
CA VAL A 57 0.57 -11.04 6.08
C VAL A 57 0.06 -11.06 4.63
N PRO A 58 -0.53 -10.03 3.99
CA PRO A 58 -0.88 -10.15 2.58
C PRO A 58 0.40 -10.38 1.78
N ASN A 59 0.44 -11.46 0.98
CA ASN A 59 1.60 -11.85 0.18
C ASN A 59 2.90 -11.92 1.02
N PRO A 60 3.01 -12.92 1.92
CA PRO A 60 4.16 -13.04 2.82
C PRO A 60 5.45 -13.40 2.08
N GLU A 61 5.39 -13.69 0.79
CA GLU A 61 6.55 -13.96 -0.06
C GLU A 61 6.51 -13.06 -1.30
N GLY A 62 7.68 -12.67 -1.79
CA GLY A 62 7.78 -11.82 -2.97
C GLY A 62 9.23 -11.58 -3.41
N THR A 63 9.43 -10.62 -4.32
CA THR A 63 10.75 -10.21 -4.80
C THR A 63 10.88 -8.70 -4.72
N ILE A 64 11.99 -8.22 -4.14
CA ILE A 64 12.40 -6.82 -4.15
C ILE A 64 13.35 -6.63 -5.32
N PRO A 65 13.05 -5.76 -6.30
CA PRO A 65 14.02 -5.38 -7.31
C PRO A 65 15.28 -4.77 -6.69
N GLY A 66 16.39 -4.76 -7.44
CA GLY A 66 17.59 -4.04 -7.00
C GLY A 66 17.31 -2.54 -6.82
N GLN A 67 18.00 -1.90 -5.89
CA GLN A 67 17.91 -0.47 -5.56
C GLN A 67 16.46 -0.01 -5.30
N SER A 68 15.65 -0.87 -4.70
CA SER A 68 14.20 -0.66 -4.55
C SER A 68 13.72 -1.06 -3.16
N SER A 69 12.42 -0.85 -2.92
CA SER A 69 11.75 -1.23 -1.68
C SER A 69 10.41 -1.90 -1.96
N VAL A 70 9.92 -2.63 -0.96
CA VAL A 70 8.56 -3.19 -0.95
C VAL A 70 7.92 -2.90 0.39
N ASP A 71 6.64 -2.55 0.35
CA ASP A 71 5.83 -2.30 1.55
C ASP A 71 5.05 -3.56 1.92
N LEU A 72 5.25 -4.02 3.16
CA LEU A 72 4.50 -5.11 3.76
C LEU A 72 3.43 -4.52 4.67
N VAL A 73 2.16 -4.73 4.32
CA VAL A 73 1.02 -4.31 5.15
C VAL A 73 0.78 -5.37 6.22
N ILE A 74 1.06 -5.05 7.48
CA ILE A 74 0.90 -5.97 8.61
C ILE A 74 -0.31 -5.54 9.43
N THR A 75 -1.33 -6.40 9.49
CA THR A 75 -2.57 -6.13 10.24
C THR A 75 -2.70 -7.04 11.45
N HIS A 76 -2.89 -6.47 12.64
CA HIS A 76 -3.18 -7.17 13.88
C HIS A 76 -4.68 -7.48 13.99
N LYS A 77 -5.05 -8.77 13.92
CA LYS A 77 -6.45 -9.25 13.92
C LYS A 77 -7.04 -9.39 15.31
N GLN A 78 -6.22 -9.78 16.28
CA GLN A 78 -6.68 -10.15 17.63
C GLN A 78 -6.37 -9.05 18.65
N ALA A 79 -6.85 -7.84 18.40
CA ALA A 79 -6.70 -6.72 19.32
C ALA A 79 -7.63 -6.90 20.53
N ILE A 80 -7.21 -7.77 21.46
CA ILE A 80 -7.91 -8.10 22.70
C ILE A 80 -7.00 -7.84 23.91
N PRO A 81 -7.55 -7.52 25.09
CA PRO A 81 -6.76 -7.22 26.28
C PRO A 81 -5.76 -8.32 26.66
N SER A 82 -6.09 -9.60 26.45
CA SER A 82 -5.21 -10.73 26.77
C SER A 82 -3.95 -10.81 25.91
N ASN A 83 -3.95 -10.16 24.73
CA ASN A 83 -2.81 -10.10 23.83
C ASN A 83 -1.97 -8.84 24.03
N CYS A 84 -2.35 -7.96 24.96
CA CYS A 84 -1.61 -6.73 25.25
C CYS A 84 -0.28 -7.02 25.96
N ASN A 85 0.73 -6.21 25.65
CA ASN A 85 2.10 -6.29 26.16
C ASN A 85 2.82 -7.62 25.85
N VAL A 86 2.28 -8.40 24.91
CA VAL A 86 2.94 -9.60 24.39
C VAL A 86 3.86 -9.19 23.23
N LEU A 87 5.14 -9.50 23.37
CA LEU A 87 6.15 -9.23 22.34
C LEU A 87 6.20 -10.38 21.32
N ASP A 88 5.79 -10.10 20.09
CA ASP A 88 5.86 -11.02 18.97
C ASP A 88 7.07 -10.75 18.08
N LYS A 89 7.55 -11.81 17.41
CA LYS A 89 8.67 -11.72 16.49
C LYS A 89 8.26 -12.08 15.07
N ILE A 90 8.38 -11.11 14.17
CA ILE A 90 8.19 -11.26 12.73
C ILE A 90 9.57 -11.34 12.08
N LYS A 91 9.89 -12.49 11.48
CA LYS A 91 11.17 -12.76 10.83
C LYS A 91 11.03 -12.60 9.33
N ILE A 92 11.84 -11.74 8.73
CA ILE A 92 12.01 -11.65 7.28
C ILE A 92 13.27 -12.44 6.91
N VAL A 93 13.12 -13.39 5.99
CA VAL A 93 14.23 -14.18 5.44
C VAL A 93 14.40 -13.79 3.98
N MET A 94 15.59 -13.35 3.62
CA MET A 94 15.98 -13.01 2.26
C MET A 94 16.65 -14.20 1.60
N HIS A 95 16.26 -14.46 0.37
CA HIS A 95 16.79 -15.51 -0.48
C HIS A 95 17.36 -14.90 -1.76
N ASP A 96 18.48 -15.44 -2.20
CA ASP A 96 19.03 -15.15 -3.50
C ASP A 96 18.03 -15.53 -4.60
N HIS A 97 17.83 -14.63 -5.57
CA HIS A 97 16.83 -14.83 -6.60
C HIS A 97 17.14 -16.03 -7.51
N VAL A 98 18.43 -16.29 -7.77
CA VAL A 98 18.92 -17.31 -8.72
C VAL A 98 19.10 -18.66 -8.02
N THR A 99 19.82 -18.68 -6.91
CA THR A 99 20.20 -19.91 -6.20
C THR A 99 19.18 -20.34 -5.15
N GLY A 100 18.29 -19.43 -4.73
CA GLY A 100 17.31 -19.69 -3.67
C GLY A 100 17.92 -19.82 -2.26
N GLN A 101 19.25 -19.66 -2.13
CA GLN A 101 19.92 -19.76 -0.85
C GLN A 101 19.56 -18.59 0.06
N ILE A 102 19.54 -18.83 1.37
CA ILE A 102 19.30 -17.77 2.34
C ILE A 102 20.51 -16.86 2.37
N ILE A 103 20.29 -15.58 2.05
CA ILE A 103 21.34 -14.56 2.02
C ILE A 103 21.20 -13.57 3.17
N GLY A 104 20.04 -13.44 3.81
CA GLY A 104 19.87 -12.48 4.90
C GLY A 104 18.68 -12.80 5.80
N LYS A 105 18.70 -12.29 7.04
CA LYS A 105 17.61 -12.43 8.00
C LYS A 105 17.43 -11.13 8.79
N LYS A 106 16.19 -10.69 8.99
CA LYS A 106 15.82 -9.61 9.92
C LYS A 106 14.72 -10.11 10.85
N THR A 107 14.77 -9.72 12.11
CA THR A 107 13.63 -9.88 13.02
C THR A 107 13.11 -8.50 13.37
N ILE A 108 11.80 -8.32 13.27
CA ILE A 108 11.05 -7.14 13.66
C ILE A 108 10.20 -7.52 14.85
N GLU A 109 10.28 -6.72 15.89
CA GLU A 109 9.48 -6.89 17.09
C GLU A 109 8.13 -6.21 16.92
N SER A 110 7.07 -6.86 17.41
CA SER A 110 5.71 -6.37 17.32
C SER A 110 5.03 -6.47 18.67
N ILE A 111 4.35 -5.41 19.10
CA ILE A 111 3.67 -5.37 20.40
C ILE A 111 2.31 -4.69 20.28
N LEU A 112 1.30 -5.27 20.92
CA LEU A 112 -0.01 -4.64 21.14
C LEU A 112 0.00 -3.96 22.51
N LEU A 113 -0.23 -2.65 22.56
CA LEU A 113 -0.28 -1.87 23.79
C LEU A 113 -1.74 -1.62 24.18
N ALA A 114 -2.05 -1.66 25.48
CA ALA A 114 -3.42 -1.47 25.96
C ALA A 114 -3.94 -0.01 25.84
N GLY A 115 -3.03 0.96 25.64
CA GLY A 115 -3.36 2.38 25.53
C GLY A 115 -3.88 2.81 24.16
N GLU A 116 -3.98 4.12 23.99
CA GLU A 116 -4.23 4.79 22.71
C GLU A 116 -2.92 5.31 22.11
N LYS A 117 -2.88 5.46 20.78
CA LYS A 117 -1.71 5.98 20.09
C LYS A 117 -1.54 7.47 20.44
N ASP A 118 -0.55 7.80 21.25
CA ASP A 118 -0.21 9.20 21.53
C ASP A 118 0.47 9.81 20.29
N SER A 119 -0.15 10.82 19.69
CA SER A 119 0.29 11.42 18.42
C SER A 119 1.58 12.25 18.56
N ARG A 120 2.13 12.36 19.77
CA ARG A 120 3.26 13.24 20.11
C ARG A 120 4.61 12.52 20.21
N HIS A 121 4.64 11.19 20.24
CA HIS A 121 5.82 10.37 20.51
C HIS A 121 6.31 9.55 19.31
N GLN A 122 6.14 10.07 18.09
CA GLN A 122 6.56 9.36 16.87
C GLN A 122 8.01 9.69 16.44
N ASN A 123 8.74 10.55 17.14
CA ASN A 123 10.07 11.03 16.69
C ASN A 123 11.29 10.35 17.32
N ASP A 124 11.16 9.55 18.40
CA ASP A 124 12.34 9.08 19.12
C ASP A 124 12.98 7.78 18.56
N ASP A 125 12.25 7.00 17.77
CA ASP A 125 12.76 5.72 17.20
C ASP A 125 12.95 5.76 15.67
N ASP A 126 12.63 6.89 15.00
CA ASP A 126 12.42 6.91 13.54
C ASP A 126 13.63 7.33 12.67
N TYR A 127 14.77 7.81 13.22
CA TYR A 127 15.86 8.32 12.38
C TYR A 127 17.28 8.11 12.95
N GLU A 128 17.90 6.97 12.65
CA GLU A 128 19.37 6.86 12.63
C GLU A 128 19.82 6.20 11.32
N PHE A 129 19.54 6.88 10.20
CA PHE A 129 20.26 6.70 8.94
C PHE A 129 21.07 7.97 8.69
N HIS A 130 22.21 8.09 9.38
CA HIS A 130 23.15 9.19 9.15
C HIS A 130 23.88 8.99 7.81
N SER A 131 23.39 9.65 6.77
CA SER A 131 24.18 9.96 5.58
C SER A 131 25.18 11.07 5.93
N HIS A 132 26.40 10.69 6.31
CA HIS A 132 27.52 11.61 6.31
C HIS A 132 27.91 11.93 4.87
N HIS A 133 27.42 13.03 4.31
CA HIS A 133 28.13 13.77 3.25
C HIS A 133 27.71 15.25 3.20
N THR A 134 28.69 16.10 3.55
CA THR A 134 28.95 17.48 3.08
C THR A 134 27.99 18.64 3.42
N GLY A 135 28.50 19.56 4.26
CA GLY A 135 28.51 21.00 3.92
C GLY A 135 27.49 21.92 4.59
N SER A 136 27.90 22.54 5.71
CA SER A 136 27.61 23.94 6.13
C SER A 136 26.30 24.62 5.67
N THR A 137 25.44 24.99 6.62
CA THR A 137 25.22 26.39 7.04
C THR A 137 24.12 26.46 8.10
N SER A 138 24.46 27.00 9.26
CA SER A 138 23.56 27.30 10.38
C SER A 138 22.66 28.48 10.05
N HIS A 139 21.37 28.42 10.39
CA HIS A 139 20.63 29.58 10.89
C HIS A 139 19.38 29.12 11.66
N SER A 140 19.41 29.36 12.97
CA SER A 140 18.31 29.24 13.91
C SER A 140 17.47 30.52 13.92
N THR A 141 16.15 30.41 13.99
CA THR A 141 15.28 31.43 14.58
C THR A 141 14.03 30.78 15.17
N HIS A 142 13.82 31.05 16.46
CA HIS A 142 12.68 30.67 17.29
C HIS A 142 11.63 31.80 17.32
N GLY A 143 10.36 31.44 17.56
CA GLY A 143 9.27 32.34 18.01
C GLY A 143 7.97 32.12 17.21
N VAL A 144 7.05 31.20 17.55
CA VAL A 144 6.08 31.12 18.68
C VAL A 144 4.81 31.99 18.50
N GLN A 145 3.65 31.27 18.42
CA GLN A 145 2.26 31.64 18.81
C GLN A 145 1.48 32.63 17.89
N THR A 146 0.17 32.53 17.60
CA THR A 146 -0.97 31.78 18.19
C THR A 146 -2.23 31.89 17.29
N GLN A 147 -3.02 30.80 17.27
CA GLN A 147 -4.48 30.73 17.52
C GLN A 147 -5.54 31.03 16.42
N ARG A 148 -6.58 30.16 16.49
CA ARG A 148 -7.93 30.14 15.87
C ARG A 148 -8.00 29.30 14.60
N GLY A 149 -8.48 28.05 14.60
CA GLY A 149 -9.49 27.44 15.46
C GLY A 149 -10.90 27.73 14.94
N ILE A 150 -11.37 26.97 13.96
CA ILE A 150 -12.79 26.70 13.72
C ILE A 150 -12.94 25.25 13.29
N ASN A 151 -13.68 24.49 14.09
CA ASN A 151 -14.25 23.19 13.75
C ASN A 151 -14.95 23.26 12.38
N ARG A 152 -14.54 22.42 11.44
CA ARG A 152 -15.52 21.83 10.52
C ARG A 152 -15.31 20.33 10.48
N SER A 153 -16.21 19.65 11.19
CA SER A 153 -16.76 18.38 10.74
C SER A 153 -17.04 18.47 9.24
N THR A 154 -16.26 17.72 8.49
CA THR A 154 -16.62 17.14 7.20
C THR A 154 -15.92 15.78 7.26
N ASN A 155 -16.59 14.63 7.42
CA ASN A 155 -17.46 14.11 6.38
C ASN A 155 -17.15 14.83 5.06
N THR A 156 -15.92 14.70 4.57
CA THR A 156 -15.69 14.84 3.14
C THR A 156 -16.12 13.50 2.57
N PRO A 157 -17.35 13.38 2.02
CA PRO A 157 -17.64 12.28 1.12
C PRO A 157 -16.59 12.38 0.03
N THR A 158 -15.65 11.44 -0.01
CA THR A 158 -14.65 11.36 -1.09
C THR A 158 -15.40 11.05 -2.36
N ASN A 159 -15.91 12.11 -2.99
CA ASN A 159 -16.48 12.16 -4.31
C ASN A 159 -17.29 10.91 -4.71
N ASN A 160 -18.20 10.47 -3.82
CA ASN A 160 -19.14 9.39 -4.12
C ASN A 160 -19.93 9.72 -5.39
N PHE A 161 -20.15 11.00 -5.69
CA PHE A 161 -20.75 11.46 -6.94
C PHE A 161 -19.93 11.07 -8.17
N VAL A 162 -18.59 11.20 -8.17
CA VAL A 162 -17.80 10.79 -9.34
C VAL A 162 -17.84 9.28 -9.54
N SER A 163 -17.76 8.48 -8.47
CA SER A 163 -17.94 7.03 -8.58
C SER A 163 -19.35 6.65 -9.05
N SER A 164 -20.38 7.28 -8.49
CA SER A 164 -21.77 7.09 -8.91
C SER A 164 -22.03 7.58 -10.34
N ILE A 165 -21.40 8.66 -10.80
CA ILE A 165 -21.48 9.17 -12.17
C ILE A 165 -20.81 8.19 -13.12
N ILE A 166 -19.64 7.63 -12.77
CA ILE A 166 -18.95 6.64 -13.59
C ILE A 166 -19.79 5.36 -13.72
N ILE A 167 -20.37 4.88 -12.63
CA ILE A 167 -21.27 3.71 -12.63
C ILE A 167 -22.56 4.02 -13.42
N ALA A 168 -23.13 5.20 -13.26
CA ALA A 168 -24.34 5.62 -13.98
C ALA A 168 -24.08 5.76 -15.49
N VAL A 169 -22.96 6.37 -15.89
CA VAL A 169 -22.54 6.47 -17.30
C VAL A 169 -22.29 5.08 -17.88
N CYS A 170 -21.65 4.18 -17.12
CA CYS A 170 -21.41 2.80 -17.52
C CYS A 170 -22.75 2.03 -17.68
N ALA A 171 -23.69 2.21 -16.75
CA ALA A 171 -25.02 1.62 -16.82
C ALA A 171 -25.84 2.18 -17.98
N CYS A 172 -25.83 3.49 -18.24
CA CYS A 172 -26.55 4.11 -19.36
C CYS A 172 -26.06 3.62 -20.73
N ILE A 173 -24.76 3.33 -20.86
CA ILE A 173 -24.19 2.76 -22.10
C ILE A 173 -24.58 1.28 -22.25
N LEU A 174 -24.65 0.52 -21.16
CA LEU A 174 -25.09 -0.89 -21.18
C LEU A 174 -26.60 -1.05 -21.35
N PHE A 175 -27.39 -0.07 -20.90
CA PHE A 175 -28.84 -0.02 -21.09
C PHE A 175 -29.25 0.59 -22.44
N LEU A 176 -28.30 0.98 -23.29
CA LEU A 176 -28.64 1.44 -24.63
C LEU A 176 -29.33 0.28 -25.37
N PRO A 177 -30.62 0.42 -25.74
CA PRO A 177 -31.40 -0.69 -26.26
C PRO A 177 -30.77 -1.19 -27.54
N THR A 178 -30.22 -2.41 -27.47
CA THR A 178 -29.94 -3.18 -28.67
C THR A 178 -31.29 -3.68 -29.14
N GLU A 179 -32.02 -2.83 -29.86
CA GLU A 179 -33.26 -3.29 -30.45
C GLU A 179 -32.96 -4.17 -31.66
N PRO A 180 -33.71 -5.27 -31.77
CA PRO A 180 -33.46 -6.36 -32.69
C PRO A 180 -33.69 -5.92 -34.13
N GLU A 181 -33.05 -6.64 -35.05
CA GLU A 181 -33.41 -6.74 -36.47
C GLU A 181 -34.89 -6.41 -36.74
N VAL A 182 -35.18 -5.16 -37.14
CA VAL A 182 -36.45 -4.87 -37.81
C VAL A 182 -36.20 -4.96 -39.29
N SER A 183 -36.58 -6.12 -39.82
CA SER A 183 -36.70 -6.33 -41.25
C SER A 183 -37.76 -5.40 -41.85
N LYS A 184 -37.34 -4.68 -42.91
CA LYS A 184 -38.12 -4.02 -44.00
C LYS A 184 -38.71 -2.60 -43.73
N PRO A 185 -38.97 -1.80 -44.79
CA PRO A 185 -37.93 -1.04 -45.50
C PRO A 185 -38.31 0.46 -45.66
N SER A 186 -37.34 1.23 -46.17
CA SER A 186 -37.49 2.49 -46.92
C SER A 186 -37.77 3.82 -46.19
N SER A 187 -36.98 4.80 -46.65
CA SER A 187 -37.14 6.26 -46.60
C SER A 187 -36.75 6.97 -45.30
N LEU A 188 -35.45 7.24 -45.10
CA LEU A 188 -34.84 8.48 -44.55
C LEU A 188 -33.28 8.42 -44.63
N PRO A 189 -32.53 9.54 -44.64
CA PRO A 189 -31.23 9.68 -45.33
C PRO A 189 -30.01 9.13 -44.58
N SER A 190 -28.99 8.74 -45.36
CA SER A 190 -27.82 7.90 -45.04
C SER A 190 -26.73 8.48 -44.11
N TYR A 191 -27.03 9.43 -43.21
CA TYR A 191 -26.02 10.02 -42.30
C TYR A 191 -26.08 9.54 -40.84
N PHE A 192 -27.09 8.73 -40.48
CA PHE A 192 -27.30 8.24 -39.11
C PHE A 192 -27.14 6.73 -38.96
N HIS A 193 -26.46 6.06 -39.89
CA HIS A 193 -26.09 4.66 -39.72
C HIS A 193 -24.78 4.59 -38.91
N VAL A 194 -24.91 4.75 -37.59
CA VAL A 194 -23.83 4.65 -36.61
C VAL A 194 -23.27 3.22 -36.68
N SER A 195 -22.25 3.07 -37.52
CA SER A 195 -21.63 1.79 -37.86
C SER A 195 -20.96 1.18 -36.63
N HIS A 196 -21.13 -0.13 -36.44
CA HIS A 196 -20.53 -0.99 -35.40
C HIS A 196 -19.07 -0.66 -35.00
N LYS A 197 -18.30 -0.05 -35.91
CA LYS A 197 -16.92 0.42 -35.69
C LYS A 197 -16.80 1.57 -34.69
N ILE A 198 -17.76 2.50 -34.65
CA ILE A 198 -17.71 3.66 -33.73
C ILE A 198 -18.06 3.25 -32.30
N GLN A 199 -18.88 2.22 -32.15
CA GLN A 199 -19.19 1.63 -30.85
C GLN A 199 -17.95 0.94 -30.26
N LEU A 200 -17.19 0.22 -31.08
CA LEU A 200 -15.91 -0.36 -30.65
C LEU A 200 -14.86 0.72 -30.34
N LEU A 201 -14.77 1.77 -31.16
CA LEU A 201 -13.84 2.88 -30.94
C LEU A 201 -14.18 3.63 -29.64
N ALA A 202 -15.47 3.87 -29.37
CA ALA A 202 -15.93 4.51 -28.15
C ALA A 202 -15.64 3.65 -26.90
N ALA A 203 -15.91 2.34 -26.97
CA ALA A 203 -15.57 1.42 -25.89
C ALA A 203 -14.06 1.34 -25.63
N LEU A 204 -13.24 1.33 -26.69
CA LEU A 204 -11.77 1.32 -26.58
C LEU A 204 -11.24 2.61 -25.94
N LEU A 205 -11.69 3.79 -26.41
CA LEU A 205 -11.28 5.07 -25.85
C LEU A 205 -11.70 5.22 -24.39
N LEU A 206 -12.89 4.74 -24.04
CA LEU A 206 -13.38 4.71 -22.66
C LEU A 206 -12.51 3.82 -21.76
N GLY A 207 -12.15 2.62 -22.23
CA GLY A 207 -11.28 1.71 -21.50
C GLY A 207 -9.89 2.30 -21.22
N VAL A 208 -9.30 2.97 -22.22
CA VAL A 208 -8.00 3.66 -22.05
C VAL A 208 -8.10 4.80 -21.04
N PHE A 209 -9.17 5.59 -21.11
CA PHE A 209 -9.35 6.74 -20.21
C PHE A 209 -9.55 6.30 -18.75
N LEU A 210 -10.31 5.21 -18.52
CA LEU A 210 -10.48 4.63 -17.19
C LEU A 210 -9.15 4.10 -16.62
N CYS A 211 -8.34 3.43 -17.42
CA CYS A 211 -7.02 2.94 -17.01
C CYS A 211 -6.08 4.08 -16.60
N ILE A 212 -6.15 5.22 -17.28
CA ILE A 212 -5.33 6.41 -16.95
C ILE A 212 -5.80 7.03 -15.62
N LEU A 213 -7.11 7.17 -15.42
CA LEU A 213 -7.67 7.74 -14.18
C LEU A 213 -7.48 6.86 -12.95
N VAL A 214 -7.48 5.53 -13.11
CA VAL A 214 -7.17 4.60 -12.01
C VAL A 214 -5.69 4.63 -11.64
N ARG A 215 -4.82 5.05 -12.58
CA ARG A 215 -3.37 5.11 -12.36
C ARG A 215 -2.86 6.49 -11.91
N SER A 216 -3.69 7.54 -12.00
CA SER A 216 -3.43 8.88 -11.46
C SER A 216 -3.92 9.01 -10.03
#